data_AF-A0ABC8T6T6-F1
#
_entry.id   AF-A0ABC8T6T6-F1
#
_cell.length_a   1.000
_cell.length_b   1.000
_cell.length_c   1.000
_cell.angle_alpha   90.00
_cell.angle_beta   90.00
_cell.angle_gamma   90.00
#
_symmetry.space_group_name_H-M   'P 1'
#
loop_
_entity.id
_entity.type
_entity.pdbx_description
1 polymer ?
#
loop_
_entity_poly.entity_id
_entity_poly.type
_entity_poly.pdbx_seq_one_letter_code
_entity_poly.pdbx_strand_id
1 'polypeptide(L)' 'EAQVYAQENGLFFIETSAKAATNVNDIFYEIAKRLPRVQPVPNPSGMVLMDRPAENATSASCCY' A
#
# COMPACT_ATOMS: atom_id res chain seq x y z
N GLU A 1 -14.42 3.12 -27.04
CA GLU A 1 -14.81 3.97 -25.90
C GLU A 1 -13.81 3.91 -24.75
N ALA A 2 -13.44 2.71 -24.25
CA ALA A 2 -12.51 2.58 -23.11
C ALA A 2 -11.13 3.28 -23.31
N GLN A 3 -10.53 3.18 -24.50
CA GLN A 3 -9.27 3.87 -24.80
C GLN A 3 -9.41 5.40 -24.77
N VAL A 4 -10.49 5.93 -25.34
CA VAL A 4 -10.77 7.38 -25.36
C VAL A 4 -10.98 7.87 -23.94
N TYR A 5 -11.81 7.19 -23.15
CA TYR A 5 -12.02 7.53 -21.74
C TYR A 5 -10.72 7.54 -20.94
N ALA A 6 -9.86 6.54 -21.15
CA ALA A 6 -8.57 6.50 -20.48
C ALA A 6 -7.67 7.66 -20.88
N GLN A 7 -7.62 8.02 -22.17
CA GLN A 7 -6.85 9.16 -22.66
C GLN A 7 -7.34 10.50 -22.05
N GLU A 8 -8.65 10.72 -22.03
CA GLU A 8 -9.27 11.93 -21.46
C GLU A 8 -8.99 12.08 -19.95
N ASN A 9 -8.89 10.96 -19.22
CA ASN A 9 -8.64 10.95 -17.77
C ASN A 9 -7.17 10.71 -17.39
N GLY A 10 -6.25 10.64 -18.36
CA GLY A 10 -4.84 10.33 -18.11
C GLY A 10 -4.61 8.94 -17.51
N LEU A 11 -5.53 8.01 -17.70
CA LEU A 11 -5.44 6.63 -17.23
C LEU A 11 -4.65 5.78 -18.22
N PHE A 12 -3.97 4.76 -17.71
CA PHE A 12 -3.35 3.74 -18.55
C PHE A 12 -4.41 2.79 -19.14
N PHE A 13 -4.30 2.51 -20.43
CA PHE A 13 -5.14 1.55 -21.12
C PHE A 13 -4.30 0.48 -21.81
N ILE A 14 -4.75 -0.77 -21.68
CA ILE A 14 -4.21 -1.92 -22.40
C ILE A 14 -5.36 -2.91 -22.66
N GLU A 15 -5.52 -3.33 -23.90
CA GLU A 15 -6.50 -4.36 -24.23
C GLU A 15 -5.99 -5.73 -23.77
N THR A 16 -6.82 -6.47 -23.04
CA THR A 16 -6.43 -7.75 -22.40
C THR A 16 -7.51 -8.80 -22.61
N SER A 17 -7.12 -10.04 -22.87
CA SER A 17 -8.03 -11.18 -22.95
C SER A 17 -7.59 -12.28 -21.99
N ALA A 18 -8.33 -12.44 -20.89
CA ALA A 18 -8.10 -13.51 -19.93
C ALA A 18 -8.28 -14.90 -20.58
N LYS A 19 -9.27 -15.03 -21.47
CA LYS A 19 -9.56 -16.28 -22.18
C LYS A 19 -8.43 -16.70 -23.13
N ALA A 20 -7.81 -15.73 -23.82
CA ALA A 20 -6.73 -15.98 -24.77
C ALA A 20 -5.33 -15.77 -24.16
N ALA A 21 -5.24 -15.55 -22.84
CA ALA A 21 -4.02 -15.19 -22.14
C ALA A 21 -3.24 -14.02 -22.78
N THR A 22 -3.93 -13.11 -23.46
CA THR A 22 -3.32 -11.96 -24.16
C THR A 22 -3.17 -10.79 -23.21
N ASN A 23 -1.94 -10.27 -23.09
CA ASN A 23 -1.57 -9.07 -22.29
C ASN A 23 -1.86 -9.16 -20.78
N VAL A 24 -2.22 -10.34 -20.27
CA VAL A 24 -2.63 -10.52 -18.88
C VAL A 24 -1.47 -10.31 -17.92
N ASN A 25 -0.27 -10.78 -18.27
CA ASN A 25 0.92 -10.55 -17.46
C ASN A 25 1.40 -9.09 -17.57
N ASP A 26 1.38 -8.54 -18.78
CA ASP A 26 1.87 -7.19 -19.07
C ASP A 26 1.10 -6.13 -18.28
N ILE A 27 -0.23 -6.26 -18.15
CA ILE A 27 -1.00 -5.32 -17.32
C ILE A 27 -0.56 -5.33 -15.86
N PHE A 28 -0.27 -6.50 -15.27
CA PHE A 28 0.21 -6.56 -13.87
C PHE A 28 1.57 -5.91 -13.69
N TYR A 29 2.51 -6.16 -14.62
CA TYR A 29 3.83 -5.52 -14.57
C TYR A 29 3.73 -4.00 -14.69
N GLU A 30 2.86 -3.51 -15.57
CA GLU A 30 2.73 -2.08 -15.80
C GLU A 30 1.99 -1.36 -14.66
N ILE A 31 1.09 -2.04 -13.96
CA ILE A 31 0.54 -1.56 -12.68
C ILE A 31 1.66 -1.47 -11.64
N ALA A 32 2.44 -2.55 -11.46
CA ALA A 32 3.50 -2.59 -10.45
C ALA A 32 4.55 -1.48 -10.64
N LYS A 33 4.91 -1.16 -11.89
CA LYS A 33 5.84 -0.05 -12.20
C LYS A 33 5.27 1.33 -11.86
N ARG A 34 3.95 1.51 -11.94
CA ARG A 34 3.28 2.80 -11.71
C ARG A 34 2.89 3.02 -10.26
N LEU A 35 2.83 1.97 -9.45
CA LEU A 35 2.57 2.14 -8.02
C LEU A 35 3.67 3.00 -7.40
N PRO A 36 3.31 4.04 -6.61
CA PRO A 36 4.30 4.83 -5.91
C PRO A 36 5.09 3.91 -5.00
N ARG A 37 6.42 4.03 -5.03
CA ARG A 37 7.27 3.30 -4.10
C ARG A 37 6.91 3.76 -2.70
N VAL A 38 6.27 2.88 -1.93
CA VAL A 38 6.06 3.08 -0.50
C VAL A 38 7.46 3.14 0.09
N GLN A 39 7.92 4.35 0.43
CA GLN A 39 9.13 4.47 1.24
C GLN A 39 8.84 3.69 2.52
N PRO A 40 9.73 2.78 2.95
CA PRO A 40 9.57 2.16 4.25
C PRO A 40 9.42 3.30 5.24
N VAL A 41 8.28 3.33 5.93
CA VAL A 41 8.06 4.28 7.02
C VAL A 41 9.28 4.13 7.92
N PRO A 42 10.06 5.19 8.19
CA PRO A 42 11.20 5.07 9.06
C PRO A 42 10.68 4.53 10.39
N ASN A 43 11.02 3.27 10.68
CA ASN A 43 10.72 2.66 11.95
C ASN A 43 11.36 3.56 13.00
N PRO A 44 10.59 4.27 13.86
CA PRO A 44 11.19 5.02 14.93
C PRO A 44 11.98 4.01 15.77
N SER A 45 13.30 4.09 15.67
CA SER A 45 14.21 3.22 16.38
C SER A 45 13.99 3.43 17.86
N GLY A 46 13.55 2.38 18.56
CA GLY A 46 13.54 2.32 20.01
C GLY A 46 12.36 3.01 20.67
N MET A 47 11.45 2.20 21.23
CA MET A 47 10.66 2.64 22.37
C MET A 47 11.62 2.74 23.57
N VAL A 48 12.03 3.96 23.92
CA VAL A 48 12.77 4.19 25.16
C VAL A 48 11.78 4.00 26.31
N LEU A 49 11.84 2.86 26.99
CA LEU A 49 11.25 2.69 28.31
C LEU A 49 12.01 3.65 29.23
N MET A 50 11.44 4.82 29.49
CA MET A 50 11.89 5.67 30.58
C MET A 50 11.62 4.86 31.85
N ASP A 51 12.68 4.36 32.48
CA ASP A 51 12.62 3.73 33.80
C ASP A 51 12.12 4.80 34.77
N ARG A 52 10.83 4.76 35.08
CA ARG A 52 10.23 5.63 36.10
C ARG A 52 10.32 4.86 37.41
N PRO A 53 11.06 5.36 38.41
CA PRO A 53 11.17 4.67 39.69
C PRO A 53 9.79 4.54 40.34
N ALA A 54 9.63 3.43 41.06
CA ALA A 54 8.38 2.88 41.54
C ALA A 54 7.49 3.86 42.34
N GLU A 55 6.26 4.06 41.87
CA GLU A 55 5.09 4.24 42.73
C GLU A 55 3.77 4.05 41.95
N ASN A 56 2.91 3.22 42.53
CA ASN A 56 1.50 2.98 42.19
C ASN A 56 1.18 2.21 40.90
N ALA A 57 1.21 0.89 41.05
CA ALA A 57 0.36 -0.02 40.30
C ALA A 57 -1.12 0.32 40.55
N THR A 58 -1.74 1.10 39.65
CA THR A 58 -3.19 1.22 39.57
C THR A 58 -3.65 1.37 38.12
N SER A 59 -4.19 0.26 37.61
CA SER A 59 -5.30 0.15 36.67
C SER A 59 -5.29 1.04 35.42
N ALA A 60 -4.91 0.46 34.28
CA ALA A 60 -5.43 0.87 32.99
C ALA A 60 -5.94 -0.37 32.24
N SER A 61 -7.26 -0.51 32.33
CA SER A 61 -8.16 -1.48 31.69
C SER A 61 -7.74 -1.93 30.29
N CYS A 62 -7.63 -3.24 30.08
CA CYS A 62 -7.71 -3.82 28.74
C CYS A 62 -9.12 -3.58 28.18
N CYS A 63 -9.23 -2.97 27.00
CA CYS A 63 -10.51 -2.88 26.30
C CYS A 63 -10.74 -4.15 25.47
N TYR A 64 -12.01 -4.56 25.46
CA TYR A 64 -12.58 -5.67 24.69
C TYR A 64 -12.70 -5.34 23.21
#